data_AF-A0A0K0FUD2-F1
#
_entry.id   AF-A0A0K0FUD2-F1
#
_cell.length_a   1.000
_cell.length_b   1.000
_cell.length_c   1.000
_cell.angle_alpha   90.00
_cell.angle_beta   90.00
_cell.angle_gamma   90.00
#
_symmetry.space_group_name_H-M   'P 1'
#
loop_
_entity.id
_entity.type
_entity.pdbx_description
1 polymer ?
#
loop_
_entity_poly.entity_id
_entity_poly.type
_entity_poly.pdbx_seq_one_letter_code
_entity_poly.pdbx_strand_id
1 'polypeptide(L)'
;MVLKPLEFSDCLADSPWFQQNLHEHEQALEDARKSIKTVETQFVELVECIKKLSSAQRAFAKSLCDLKIETVGTTQTDDERAIANCLKDFGHRIKEVEDHRSKLIEDAEACYIPLRKFRLDKIGKVVNEEKKKYEKESQRFYASLEKYLHLSTVRKNDFREADAQLGLQQRNFGDASLQYVAEIQAVQERMKFELVETLGSFLYSWLTFYHVGHVIQEDFKPFLDSIQIKVQKAKENFRQTKEETEELRKKMLNSFIRNAVFPSSSNSSGNNNNSSNGGFINDLMSKPTNSNIKQGYVYLQEKSKIPKGIGRDVLPRNWTKYYCVYQKETRIFTMIPVNSTVKTDMKGALEQSVSFKLKSCIRRASDSIDKRFCFDLISDERDTMTFQALSEEDRRQWLDAMDGREPVYSPGTGPHNQGAFESMFYF
;
A
#
# COMPACT_ATOMS: atom_id res chain seq x y z
N MET A 1 -7.22 -22.44 50.92
CA MET A 1 -6.70 -22.85 52.24
C MET A 1 -6.88 -21.66 53.18
N VAL A 2 -7.45 -21.85 54.36
CA VAL A 2 -7.66 -20.78 55.35
C VAL A 2 -6.60 -20.97 56.43
N LEU A 3 -5.76 -19.96 56.64
CA LEU A 3 -4.72 -19.98 57.67
C LEU A 3 -5.34 -19.67 59.04
N LYS A 4 -4.77 -20.24 60.11
CA LYS A 4 -5.20 -19.92 61.47
C LYS A 4 -4.65 -18.54 61.86
N PRO A 5 -5.42 -17.69 62.54
CA PRO A 5 -4.93 -16.37 62.98
C PRO A 5 -3.63 -16.47 63.79
N LEU A 6 -2.75 -15.49 63.64
CA LEU A 6 -1.58 -15.32 64.48
C LEU A 6 -1.96 -14.46 65.69
N GLU A 7 -2.20 -15.08 66.84
CA GLU A 7 -2.53 -14.33 68.06
C GLU A 7 -1.27 -13.73 68.69
N PHE A 8 -1.34 -12.46 69.11
CA PHE A 8 -0.20 -11.80 69.76
C PHE A 8 0.21 -12.47 71.08
N SER A 9 -0.74 -13.08 71.80
CA SER A 9 -0.44 -13.87 73.01
C SER A 9 0.46 -15.06 72.72
N ASP A 10 0.25 -15.71 71.57
CA ASP A 10 0.97 -16.92 71.20
C ASP A 10 2.40 -16.62 70.73
N CYS A 11 2.63 -15.40 70.23
CA CYS A 11 3.95 -14.88 69.89
C CYS A 11 4.90 -14.88 71.09
N LEU A 12 4.39 -14.46 72.25
CA LEU A 12 5.19 -14.38 73.48
C LEU A 12 5.40 -15.75 74.13
N ALA A 13 4.45 -16.67 73.93
CA ALA A 13 4.58 -18.05 74.38
C ALA A 13 5.56 -18.86 73.53
N ASP A 14 5.79 -18.44 72.28
CA ASP A 14 6.69 -19.03 71.29
C ASP A 14 6.56 -20.56 71.16
N SER A 15 5.32 -21.05 71.21
CA SER A 15 5.07 -22.49 71.23
C SER A 15 5.42 -23.15 69.88
N PRO A 16 5.73 -24.46 69.83
CA PRO A 16 5.93 -25.18 68.58
C PRO A 16 4.72 -25.08 67.63
N TRP A 17 3.51 -25.00 68.18
CA TRP A 17 2.28 -24.81 67.41
C TRP A 17 2.19 -23.42 66.79
N PHE A 18 2.61 -22.38 67.52
CA PHE A 18 2.73 -21.02 67.00
C PHE A 18 3.78 -20.95 65.90
N GLN A 19 4.96 -21.55 66.12
CA GLN A 19 6.04 -21.60 65.12
C GLN A 19 5.59 -22.26 63.82
N GLN A 20 4.85 -23.38 63.91
CA GLN A 20 4.26 -24.02 62.75
C GLN A 20 3.26 -23.10 62.03
N ASN A 21 2.38 -22.43 62.77
CA ASN A 21 1.42 -21.50 62.16
C ASN A 21 2.10 -20.29 61.51
N LEU A 22 3.12 -19.71 62.17
CA LEU A 22 3.94 -18.64 61.62
C LEU A 22 4.59 -19.06 60.30
N HIS A 23 5.16 -20.27 60.25
CA HIS A 23 5.75 -20.81 59.03
C HIS A 23 4.74 -20.94 57.89
N GLU A 24 3.50 -21.36 58.18
CA GLU A 24 2.43 -21.43 57.18
C GLU A 24 2.07 -20.05 56.60
N HIS A 25 2.06 -19.00 57.44
CA HIS A 25 1.89 -17.62 57.00
C HIS A 25 3.06 -17.11 56.15
N GLU A 26 4.29 -17.41 56.53
CA GLU A 26 5.50 -17.06 55.76
C GLU A 26 5.48 -17.71 54.37
N GLN A 27 5.14 -19.00 54.32
CA GLN A 27 5.05 -19.73 53.07
C GLN A 27 3.97 -19.15 52.15
N ALA A 28 2.81 -18.80 52.71
CA ALA A 28 1.74 -18.14 51.96
C ALA A 28 2.18 -16.77 51.39
N LEU A 29 2.94 -15.98 52.14
CA LEU A 29 3.49 -14.71 51.64
C LEU A 29 4.53 -14.92 50.53
N GLU A 30 5.41 -15.92 50.64
CA GLU A 30 6.37 -16.25 49.59
C GLU A 30 5.68 -16.75 48.31
N ASP A 31 4.63 -17.56 48.44
CA ASP A 31 3.85 -18.02 47.28
C ASP A 31 3.05 -16.89 46.63
N ALA A 32 2.49 -15.98 47.43
CA ALA A 32 1.88 -14.75 46.93
C ALA A 32 2.90 -13.88 46.18
N ARG A 33 4.10 -13.68 46.74
CA ARG A 33 5.18 -12.90 46.12
C ARG A 33 5.59 -13.47 44.76
N LYS A 34 5.72 -14.79 44.65
CA LYS A 34 6.03 -15.48 43.38
C LYS A 34 4.88 -15.34 42.37
N SER A 35 3.64 -15.53 42.83
CA SER A 35 2.45 -15.39 41.98
C SER A 35 2.31 -13.98 41.41
N ILE A 36 2.49 -12.95 42.26
CA ILE A 36 2.48 -11.54 41.83
C ILE A 36 3.60 -11.26 40.83
N LYS A 37 4.78 -11.87 40.98
CA LYS A 37 5.86 -11.75 39.97
C LYS A 37 5.46 -12.32 38.62
N THR A 38 4.77 -13.45 38.58
CA THR A 38 4.25 -14.01 37.34
C THR A 38 3.23 -13.07 36.70
N VAL A 39 2.27 -12.56 37.49
CA VAL A 39 1.26 -11.59 37.02
C VAL A 39 1.93 -10.32 36.47
N GLU A 40 2.90 -9.75 37.19
CA GLU A 40 3.66 -8.58 36.75
C GLU A 40 4.37 -8.84 35.41
N THR A 41 5.01 -9.99 35.27
CA THR A 41 5.74 -10.36 34.03
C THR A 41 4.77 -10.46 32.84
N GLN A 42 3.64 -11.15 33.03
CA GLN A 42 2.62 -11.31 32.00
C GLN A 42 1.93 -9.98 31.65
N PHE A 43 1.72 -9.12 32.65
CA PHE A 43 1.15 -7.79 32.45
C PHE A 43 2.06 -6.90 31.60
N VAL A 44 3.37 -6.89 31.89
CA VAL A 44 4.36 -6.15 31.08
C VAL A 44 4.38 -6.68 29.65
N GLU A 45 4.41 -7.99 29.45
CA GLU A 45 4.37 -8.62 28.12
C GLU A 45 3.09 -8.25 27.34
N LEU A 46 1.94 -8.22 28.02
CA LEU A 46 0.68 -7.78 27.46
C LEU A 46 0.75 -6.33 26.97
N VAL A 47 1.23 -5.40 27.80
CA VAL A 47 1.37 -3.98 27.43
C VAL A 47 2.31 -3.82 26.23
N GLU A 48 3.42 -4.56 26.18
CA GLU A 48 4.32 -4.54 25.03
C GLU A 48 3.66 -5.07 23.74
N CYS A 49 2.83 -6.12 23.84
CA CYS A 49 2.04 -6.59 22.70
C CYS A 49 1.02 -5.54 22.22
N ILE A 50 0.35 -4.83 23.14
CA ILE A 50 -0.60 -3.77 22.80
C ILE A 50 0.11 -2.61 22.08
N LYS A 51 1.31 -2.24 22.52
CA LYS A 51 2.14 -1.23 21.84
C LYS A 51 2.50 -1.65 20.41
N LYS A 52 2.94 -2.89 20.22
CA LYS A 52 3.25 -3.44 18.89
C LYS A 52 2.03 -3.43 17.97
N LEU A 53 0.87 -3.84 18.49
CA LEU A 53 -0.40 -3.77 17.77
C LEU A 53 -0.70 -2.33 17.36
N SER A 54 -0.60 -1.37 18.28
CA SER A 54 -0.89 0.03 17.99
C SER A 54 0.04 0.61 16.92
N SER A 55 1.34 0.33 17.02
CA SER A 55 2.31 0.74 16.00
C SER A 55 1.97 0.17 14.61
N ALA A 56 1.60 -1.11 14.54
CA ALA A 56 1.23 -1.75 13.28
C ALA A 56 -0.04 -1.14 12.67
N GLN A 57 -1.07 -0.90 13.50
CA GLN A 57 -2.32 -0.28 13.04
C GLN A 57 -2.11 1.17 12.59
N ARG A 58 -1.30 1.96 13.29
CA ARG A 58 -0.93 3.32 12.87
C ARG A 58 -0.16 3.33 11.54
N ALA A 59 0.77 2.40 11.35
CA ALA A 59 1.52 2.29 10.10
C ALA A 59 0.61 1.91 8.92
N PHE A 60 -0.29 0.94 9.12
CA PHE A 60 -1.28 0.56 8.12
C PHE A 60 -2.22 1.73 7.77
N ALA A 61 -2.70 2.45 8.78
CA ALA A 61 -3.52 3.64 8.60
C ALA A 61 -2.79 4.73 7.80
N LYS A 62 -1.49 4.91 8.03
CA LYS A 62 -0.67 5.84 7.23
C LYS A 62 -0.61 5.42 5.76
N SER A 63 -0.36 4.14 5.49
CA SER A 63 -0.35 3.62 4.12
C SER A 63 -1.69 3.83 3.40
N LEU A 64 -2.81 3.68 4.11
CA LEU A 64 -4.14 3.99 3.57
C LEU A 64 -4.33 5.48 3.25
N CYS A 65 -3.84 6.38 4.12
CA CYS A 65 -3.90 7.83 3.86
C CYS A 65 -3.02 8.27 2.67
N ASP A 66 -1.89 7.61 2.47
CA ASP A 66 -0.91 7.96 1.44
C ASP A 66 -1.23 7.34 0.07
N LEU A 67 -2.10 6.31 0.03
CA LEU A 67 -2.48 5.64 -1.19
C LEU A 67 -3.22 6.58 -2.13
N LYS A 68 -2.71 6.70 -3.36
CA LYS A 68 -3.32 7.49 -4.44
C LYS A 68 -3.84 6.56 -5.51
N ILE A 69 -5.11 6.72 -5.85
CA ILE A 69 -5.72 6.06 -7.00
C ILE A 69 -5.78 7.10 -8.12
N GLU A 70 -5.01 6.90 -9.18
CA GLU A 70 -5.08 7.73 -10.37
C GLU A 70 -6.25 7.29 -11.25
N THR A 71 -7.05 8.25 -11.70
CA THR A 71 -8.20 8.02 -12.58
C THR A 71 -7.89 8.46 -13.99
N VAL A 72 -8.39 7.72 -14.98
CA VAL A 72 -8.16 8.00 -16.41
C VAL A 72 -9.17 9.05 -16.88
N GLY A 73 -8.68 10.18 -17.41
CA GLY A 73 -9.53 11.23 -17.98
C GLY A 73 -8.91 12.62 -17.83
N THR A 74 -9.58 13.63 -18.38
CA THR A 74 -9.18 15.04 -18.23
C THR A 74 -9.77 15.69 -16.97
N THR A 75 -10.81 15.09 -16.39
CA THR A 75 -11.48 15.55 -15.16
C THR A 75 -11.93 14.36 -14.32
N GLN A 76 -11.77 14.44 -13.00
CA GLN A 76 -12.24 13.41 -12.06
C GLN A 76 -13.70 13.67 -11.68
N THR A 77 -14.53 12.62 -11.71
CA THR A 77 -15.93 12.66 -11.27
C THR A 77 -16.04 12.71 -9.74
N ASP A 78 -17.21 13.11 -9.22
CA ASP A 78 -17.44 13.14 -7.77
C ASP A 78 -17.46 11.76 -7.13
N ASP A 79 -17.98 10.75 -7.85
CA ASP A 79 -17.95 9.35 -7.41
C ASP A 79 -16.50 8.84 -7.32
N GLU A 80 -15.66 9.15 -8.32
CA GLU A 80 -14.23 8.83 -8.30
C GLU A 80 -13.46 9.54 -7.18
N ARG A 81 -13.75 10.82 -6.93
CA ARG A 81 -13.15 11.55 -5.80
C ARG A 81 -13.55 10.96 -4.47
N ALA A 82 -14.83 10.59 -4.30
CA ALA A 82 -15.32 9.97 -3.07
C ALA A 82 -14.69 8.59 -2.83
N ILE A 83 -14.55 7.76 -3.88
CA ILE A 83 -13.87 6.45 -3.78
C ILE A 83 -12.37 6.63 -3.54
N ALA A 84 -11.71 7.58 -4.20
CA ALA A 84 -10.29 7.85 -4.00
C ALA A 84 -9.99 8.36 -2.58
N ASN A 85 -10.90 9.12 -1.97
CA ASN A 85 -10.73 9.62 -0.60
C ASN A 85 -11.16 8.62 0.48
N CYS A 86 -11.97 7.59 0.18
CA CYS A 86 -12.49 6.69 1.21
C CYS A 86 -11.40 5.92 1.95
N LEU A 87 -10.28 5.61 1.29
CA LEU A 87 -9.12 4.97 1.92
C LEU A 87 -8.45 5.90 2.94
N LYS A 88 -8.43 7.22 2.68
CA LYS A 88 -7.96 8.20 3.67
C LYS A 88 -8.85 8.22 4.89
N ASP A 89 -10.17 8.16 4.69
CA ASP A 89 -11.14 8.12 5.78
C ASP A 89 -11.00 6.83 6.61
N PHE A 90 -10.77 5.67 5.97
CA PHE A 90 -10.43 4.43 6.68
C PHE A 90 -9.18 4.61 7.55
N GLY A 91 -8.12 5.22 6.99
CA GLY A 91 -6.90 5.51 7.73
C GLY A 91 -7.14 6.45 8.92
N HIS A 92 -7.95 7.50 8.76
CA HIS A 92 -8.29 8.42 9.84
C HIS A 92 -9.05 7.72 10.97
N ARG A 93 -10.02 6.85 10.66
CA ARG A 93 -10.77 6.10 11.69
C ARG A 93 -9.91 5.11 12.45
N ILE A 94 -8.99 4.42 11.77
CA ILE A 94 -8.03 3.56 12.47
C ILE A 94 -7.18 4.40 13.42
N LYS A 95 -6.65 5.56 12.99
CA LYS A 95 -5.87 6.46 13.86
C LYS A 95 -6.67 6.93 15.09
N GLU A 96 -7.95 7.25 14.93
CA GLU A 96 -8.83 7.65 16.02
C GLU A 96 -8.99 6.54 17.09
N VAL A 97 -9.12 5.28 16.67
CA VAL A 97 -9.10 4.13 17.59
C VAL A 97 -7.72 4.01 18.25
N GLU A 98 -6.63 4.20 17.51
CA GLU A 98 -5.28 4.13 18.07
C GLU A 98 -4.97 5.24 19.08
N ASP A 99 -5.54 6.42 18.93
CA ASP A 99 -5.38 7.52 19.89
C ASP A 99 -6.02 7.18 21.24
N HIS A 100 -7.12 6.42 21.24
CA HIS A 100 -7.70 5.87 22.46
C HIS A 100 -6.90 4.70 23.02
N ARG A 101 -6.30 3.86 22.16
CA ARG A 101 -5.38 2.81 22.61
C ARG A 101 -4.12 3.39 23.26
N SER A 102 -3.62 4.54 22.82
CA SER A 102 -2.50 5.24 23.47
C SER A 102 -2.83 5.60 24.92
N LYS A 103 -4.05 6.09 25.20
CA LYS A 103 -4.51 6.35 26.58
C LYS A 103 -4.57 5.07 27.42
N LEU A 104 -5.08 3.97 26.85
CA LEU A 104 -5.07 2.66 27.52
C LEU A 104 -3.66 2.20 27.86
N ILE A 105 -2.69 2.41 26.96
CA ILE A 105 -1.28 2.05 27.20
C ILE A 105 -0.71 2.90 28.36
N GLU A 106 -0.95 4.20 28.36
CA GLU A 106 -0.52 5.10 29.43
C GLU A 106 -1.09 4.68 30.81
N ASP A 107 -2.39 4.41 30.87
CA ASP A 107 -3.06 3.91 32.07
C ASP A 107 -2.49 2.56 32.53
N ALA A 108 -2.21 1.66 31.59
CA ALA A 108 -1.65 0.34 31.90
C ALA A 108 -0.20 0.46 32.43
N GLU A 109 0.63 1.31 31.84
CA GLU A 109 2.00 1.54 32.30
C GLU A 109 2.03 2.13 33.72
N ALA A 110 1.06 2.99 34.06
CA ALA A 110 0.91 3.52 35.41
C ALA A 110 0.62 2.42 36.46
N CYS A 111 0.03 1.30 36.06
CA CYS A 111 -0.27 0.16 36.94
C CYS A 111 0.96 -0.71 37.28
N TYR A 112 2.01 -0.67 36.45
CA TYR A 112 3.21 -1.49 36.66
C TYR A 112 3.95 -1.15 37.96
N ILE A 113 4.16 0.14 38.21
CA ILE A 113 4.96 0.62 39.35
C ILE A 113 4.30 0.20 40.69
N PRO A 114 2.98 0.42 40.92
CA PRO A 114 2.30 -0.05 42.12
C PRO A 114 2.42 -1.56 42.36
N LEU A 115 2.18 -2.40 41.33
CA LEU A 115 2.29 -3.87 41.47
C LEU A 115 3.70 -4.29 41.90
N ARG A 116 4.73 -3.73 41.25
CA ARG A 116 6.12 -4.04 41.55
C ARG A 116 6.52 -3.58 42.95
N LYS A 117 6.12 -2.36 43.34
CA LYS A 117 6.37 -1.82 44.69
C LYS A 117 5.69 -2.65 45.77
N PHE A 118 4.45 -3.07 45.55
CA PHE A 118 3.76 -3.93 46.50
C PHE A 118 4.50 -5.26 46.72
N ARG A 119 4.93 -5.91 45.63
CA ARG A 119 5.70 -7.16 45.70
C ARG A 119 7.04 -7.01 46.42
N LEU A 120 7.79 -5.94 46.11
CA LEU A 120 9.16 -5.76 46.61
C LEU A 120 9.20 -5.08 47.97
N ASP A 121 8.52 -3.95 48.11
CA ASP A 121 8.66 -3.04 49.25
C ASP A 121 7.71 -3.40 50.40
N LYS A 122 6.61 -4.12 50.12
CA LYS A 122 5.67 -4.61 51.15
C LYS A 122 5.96 -6.06 51.48
N ILE A 123 5.67 -6.97 50.56
CA ILE A 123 5.86 -8.41 50.82
C ILE A 123 7.35 -8.73 50.98
N GLY A 124 8.19 -8.28 50.03
CA GLY A 124 9.63 -8.53 50.05
C GLY A 124 10.32 -7.99 51.32
N LYS A 125 9.92 -6.82 51.83
CA LYS A 125 10.46 -6.30 53.08
C LYS A 125 10.15 -7.21 54.27
N VAL A 126 8.91 -7.69 54.41
CA VAL A 126 8.51 -8.55 55.53
C VAL A 126 9.27 -9.88 55.50
N VAL A 127 9.27 -10.57 54.36
CA VAL A 127 9.85 -11.93 54.25
C VAL A 127 11.37 -11.95 54.24
N ASN A 128 12.06 -10.85 53.89
CA ASN A 128 13.53 -10.81 53.84
C ASN A 128 14.18 -10.00 54.96
N GLU A 129 13.60 -8.84 55.32
CA GLU A 129 14.21 -7.92 56.29
C GLU A 129 13.63 -8.11 57.70
N GLU A 130 12.31 -8.03 57.86
CA GLU A 130 11.68 -8.15 59.17
C GLU A 130 11.82 -9.57 59.72
N LYS A 131 11.67 -10.59 58.88
CA LYS A 131 11.97 -12.00 59.23
C LYS A 131 13.38 -12.15 59.78
N LYS A 132 14.38 -11.57 59.10
CA LYS A 132 15.78 -11.65 59.53
C LYS A 132 16.03 -10.94 60.87
N LYS A 133 15.34 -9.83 61.14
CA LYS A 133 15.42 -9.16 62.45
C LYS A 133 14.83 -10.04 63.55
N TYR A 134 13.66 -10.61 63.31
CA TYR A 134 13.01 -11.55 64.23
C TYR A 134 13.91 -12.76 64.53
N GLU A 135 14.41 -13.44 63.50
CA GLU A 135 15.31 -14.60 63.65
C GLU A 135 16.57 -14.25 64.44
N LYS A 136 17.15 -13.06 64.20
CA LYS A 136 18.34 -12.60 64.91
C LYS A 136 18.10 -12.37 66.39
N GLU A 137 16.99 -11.72 66.77
CA GLU A 137 16.66 -11.49 68.18
C GLU A 137 16.21 -12.79 68.86
N SER A 138 15.52 -13.69 68.15
CA SER A 138 15.21 -15.05 68.62
C SER A 138 16.48 -15.83 68.94
N GLN A 139 17.46 -15.89 68.02
CA GLN A 139 18.75 -16.55 68.25
C GLN A 139 19.52 -15.94 69.44
N ARG A 140 19.52 -14.61 69.58
CA ARG A 140 20.17 -13.92 70.70
C ARG A 140 19.54 -14.28 72.03
N PHE A 141 18.21 -14.29 72.11
CA PHE A 141 17.49 -14.64 73.31
C PHE A 141 17.76 -16.09 73.73
N TYR A 142 17.60 -17.06 72.82
CA TYR A 142 17.81 -18.47 73.14
C TYR A 142 19.27 -18.78 73.50
N ALA A 143 20.25 -18.18 72.81
CA ALA A 143 21.65 -18.31 73.19
C ALA A 143 21.96 -17.67 74.55
N SER A 144 21.31 -16.55 74.90
CA SER A 144 21.45 -15.92 76.21
C SER A 144 20.79 -16.76 77.32
N LEU A 145 19.64 -17.35 77.04
CA LEU A 145 18.92 -18.24 77.95
C LEU A 145 19.74 -19.48 78.26
N GLU A 146 20.31 -20.12 77.24
CA GLU A 146 21.18 -21.28 77.43
C GLU A 146 22.37 -20.93 78.34
N LYS A 147 23.08 -19.83 78.06
CA LYS A 147 24.20 -19.36 78.91
C LYS A 147 23.77 -19.08 80.35
N TYR A 148 22.61 -18.43 80.53
CA TYR A 148 22.03 -18.14 81.83
C TYR A 148 21.77 -19.43 82.63
N LEU A 149 21.18 -20.45 81.99
CA LEU A 149 20.87 -21.74 82.63
C LEU A 149 22.12 -22.56 83.00
N HIS A 150 23.26 -22.30 82.37
CA HIS A 150 24.53 -22.96 82.68
C HIS A 150 25.30 -22.34 83.86
N LEU A 151 24.79 -21.26 84.47
CA LEU A 151 25.43 -20.64 85.63
C LEU A 151 25.40 -21.57 86.85
N SER A 152 26.58 -21.90 87.38
CA SER A 152 26.73 -22.77 88.55
C SER A 152 26.29 -22.08 89.84
N THR A 153 25.48 -22.75 90.66
CA THR A 153 25.10 -22.29 92.01
C THR A 153 26.23 -22.37 93.04
N VAL A 154 27.33 -23.07 92.71
CA VAL A 154 28.48 -23.28 93.60
C VAL A 154 29.57 -22.21 93.38
N ARG A 155 29.57 -21.56 92.21
CA ARG A 155 30.51 -20.47 91.89
C ARG A 155 29.93 -19.14 92.36
N LYS A 156 30.79 -18.16 92.69
CA LYS A 156 30.38 -16.77 92.94
C LYS A 156 30.02 -16.08 91.62
N ASN A 157 28.84 -16.38 91.09
CA ASN A 157 28.25 -15.66 89.95
C ASN A 157 27.43 -14.46 90.44
N ASP A 158 27.35 -13.40 89.63
CA ASP A 158 26.38 -12.33 89.84
C ASP A 158 25.05 -12.69 89.16
N PHE A 159 24.18 -13.37 89.92
CA PHE A 159 22.86 -13.77 89.42
C PHE A 159 21.98 -12.57 89.10
N ARG A 160 22.15 -11.41 89.78
CA ARG A 160 21.33 -10.22 89.53
C ARG A 160 21.65 -9.59 88.17
N GLU A 161 22.93 -9.54 87.82
CA GLU A 161 23.35 -9.06 86.50
C GLU A 161 22.86 -10.01 85.39
N ALA A 162 22.97 -11.31 85.60
CA ALA A 162 22.50 -12.33 84.66
C ALA A 162 20.97 -12.27 84.45
N ASP A 163 20.20 -12.09 85.52
CA ASP A 163 18.74 -11.88 85.47
C ASP A 163 18.37 -10.65 84.65
N ALA A 164 19.06 -9.52 84.92
CA ALA A 164 18.82 -8.26 84.21
C ALA A 164 19.15 -8.38 82.71
N GLN A 165 20.24 -9.07 82.37
CA GLN A 165 20.63 -9.29 80.99
C GLN A 165 19.64 -10.20 80.25
N LEU A 166 19.20 -11.31 80.87
CA LEU A 166 18.20 -12.20 80.28
C LEU A 166 16.85 -11.48 80.10
N GLY A 167 16.41 -10.71 81.10
CA GLY A 167 15.19 -9.91 81.01
C GLY A 167 15.22 -8.89 79.86
N LEU A 168 16.37 -8.26 79.60
CA LEU A 168 16.54 -7.39 78.44
C LEU A 168 16.43 -8.16 77.11
N GLN A 169 17.09 -9.31 76.98
CA GLN A 169 17.00 -10.13 75.76
C GLN A 169 15.58 -10.67 75.54
N GLN A 170 14.87 -11.04 76.61
CA GLN A 170 13.48 -11.48 76.54
C GLN A 170 12.55 -10.38 76.01
N ARG A 171 12.75 -9.13 76.46
CA ARG A 171 12.00 -7.98 75.93
C ARG A 171 12.29 -7.75 74.45
N ASN A 172 13.57 -7.73 74.07
CA ASN A 172 13.96 -7.54 72.67
C ASN A 172 13.36 -8.62 71.74
N PHE A 173 13.37 -9.88 72.19
CA PHE A 173 12.72 -10.97 71.48
C PHE A 173 11.20 -10.76 71.38
N GLY A 174 10.54 -10.43 72.48
CA GLY A 174 9.10 -10.16 72.51
C GLY A 174 8.70 -9.03 71.55
N ASP A 175 9.42 -7.90 71.60
CA ASP A 175 9.19 -6.77 70.71
C ASP A 175 9.38 -7.14 69.24
N ALA A 176 10.45 -7.88 68.92
CA ALA A 176 10.72 -8.34 67.55
C ALA A 176 9.66 -9.33 67.05
N SER A 177 9.20 -10.25 67.91
CA SER A 177 8.17 -11.24 67.59
C SER A 177 6.83 -10.59 67.32
N LEU A 178 6.41 -9.67 68.18
CA LEU A 178 5.15 -8.94 68.02
C LEU A 178 5.18 -8.05 66.78
N GLN A 179 6.29 -7.34 66.54
CA GLN A 179 6.45 -6.52 65.34
C GLN A 179 6.38 -7.36 64.07
N TYR A 180 7.06 -8.52 64.04
CA TYR A 180 7.08 -9.37 62.86
C TYR A 180 5.69 -9.91 62.51
N VAL A 181 4.94 -10.39 63.52
CA VAL A 181 3.55 -10.84 63.32
C VAL A 181 2.65 -9.69 62.89
N ALA A 182 2.79 -8.50 63.47
CA ALA A 182 2.03 -7.32 63.05
C ALA A 182 2.29 -6.95 61.58
N GLU A 183 3.55 -7.02 61.12
CA GLU A 183 3.92 -6.76 59.72
C GLU A 183 3.37 -7.82 58.76
N ILE A 184 3.38 -9.10 59.15
CA ILE A 184 2.75 -10.19 58.37
C ILE A 184 1.25 -9.90 58.21
N GLN A 185 0.55 -9.64 59.31
CA GLN A 185 -0.89 -9.34 59.29
C GLN A 185 -1.19 -8.09 58.45
N ALA A 186 -0.39 -7.03 58.60
CA ALA A 186 -0.56 -5.80 57.85
C ALA A 186 -0.43 -6.01 56.33
N VAL A 187 0.56 -6.80 55.88
CA VAL A 187 0.70 -7.15 54.46
C VAL A 187 -0.47 -8.00 53.97
N GLN A 188 -0.93 -8.97 54.76
CA GLN A 188 -2.09 -9.81 54.41
C GLN A 188 -3.38 -8.99 54.28
N GLU A 189 -3.61 -7.98 55.13
CA GLU A 189 -4.74 -7.06 54.98
C GLU A 189 -4.59 -6.17 53.74
N ARG A 190 -3.39 -5.64 53.48
CA ARG A 190 -3.10 -4.85 52.27
C ARG A 190 -3.32 -5.62 50.98
N MET A 191 -2.98 -6.91 50.94
CA MET A 191 -3.20 -7.77 49.78
C MET A 191 -4.67 -7.80 49.34
N LYS A 192 -5.62 -7.61 50.26
CA LYS A 192 -7.06 -7.67 49.95
C LYS A 192 -7.52 -6.50 49.08
N PHE A 193 -6.81 -5.37 49.08
CA PHE A 193 -7.21 -4.18 48.33
C PHE A 193 -6.16 -3.69 47.33
N GLU A 194 -4.86 -3.59 47.67
CA GLU A 194 -3.89 -2.90 46.80
C GLU A 194 -3.76 -3.56 45.41
N LEU A 195 -3.76 -4.90 45.34
CA LEU A 195 -3.72 -5.65 44.08
C LEU A 195 -5.03 -5.51 43.29
N VAL A 196 -6.16 -5.57 43.99
CA VAL A 196 -7.49 -5.53 43.38
C VAL A 196 -7.77 -4.14 42.82
N GLU A 197 -7.39 -3.07 43.53
CA GLU A 197 -7.50 -1.70 43.06
C GLU A 197 -6.63 -1.47 41.82
N THR A 198 -5.37 -1.92 41.86
CA THR A 198 -4.45 -1.73 40.73
C THR A 198 -4.91 -2.48 39.48
N LEU A 199 -5.23 -3.77 39.60
CA LEU A 199 -5.69 -4.58 38.46
C LEU A 199 -7.11 -4.20 38.03
N GLY A 200 -7.96 -3.80 38.96
CA GLY A 200 -9.31 -3.30 38.70
C GLY A 200 -9.31 -2.01 37.88
N SER A 201 -8.41 -1.07 38.20
CA SER A 201 -8.23 0.16 37.41
C SER A 201 -7.84 -0.16 35.97
N PHE A 202 -6.89 -1.07 35.75
CA PHE A 202 -6.52 -1.50 34.41
C PHE A 202 -7.70 -2.15 33.66
N LEU A 203 -8.42 -3.06 34.32
CA LEU A 203 -9.57 -3.73 33.72
C LEU A 203 -10.65 -2.72 33.32
N TYR A 204 -10.87 -1.69 34.14
CA TYR A 204 -11.79 -0.61 33.83
C TYR A 204 -11.34 0.18 32.59
N SER A 205 -10.08 0.63 32.51
CA SER A 205 -9.54 1.32 31.32
C SER A 205 -9.64 0.45 30.06
N TRP A 206 -9.37 -0.86 30.19
CA TRP A 206 -9.49 -1.82 29.10
C TRP A 206 -10.94 -1.89 28.58
N LEU A 207 -11.92 -2.08 29.46
CA LEU A 207 -13.33 -2.17 29.06
C LEU A 207 -13.84 -0.85 28.48
N THR A 208 -13.40 0.29 29.03
CA THR A 208 -13.68 1.62 28.48
C THR A 208 -13.14 1.77 27.06
N PHE A 209 -11.94 1.28 26.77
CA PHE A 209 -11.38 1.29 25.42
C PHE A 209 -12.27 0.52 24.42
N TYR A 210 -12.77 -0.67 24.80
CA TYR A 210 -13.70 -1.43 23.94
C TYR A 210 -15.02 -0.70 23.72
N HIS A 211 -15.55 -0.06 24.76
CA HIS A 211 -16.77 0.75 24.63
C HIS A 211 -16.57 1.91 23.65
N VAL A 212 -15.44 2.63 23.74
CA VAL A 212 -15.11 3.69 22.78
C VAL A 212 -15.00 3.15 21.36
N GLY A 213 -14.39 1.97 21.17
CA GLY A 213 -14.33 1.32 19.86
C GLY A 213 -15.71 1.04 19.25
N HIS A 214 -16.68 0.65 20.09
CA HIS A 214 -18.06 0.45 19.67
C HIS A 214 -18.72 1.77 19.24
N VAL A 215 -18.57 2.85 20.02
CA VAL A 215 -19.10 4.17 19.67
C VAL A 215 -18.54 4.67 18.34
N ILE A 216 -17.22 4.56 18.14
CA ILE A 216 -16.56 4.92 16.87
C ILE A 216 -17.13 4.12 15.68
N GLN A 217 -17.42 2.83 15.89
CA GLN A 217 -18.02 1.99 14.85
C GLN A 217 -19.43 2.47 14.49
N GLU A 218 -20.27 2.79 15.48
CA GLU A 218 -21.62 3.28 15.24
C GLU A 218 -21.61 4.60 14.44
N ASP A 219 -20.74 5.54 14.84
CA ASP A 219 -20.56 6.82 14.14
C ASP A 219 -20.06 6.64 12.69
N PHE A 220 -19.26 5.59 12.45
CA PHE A 220 -18.68 5.34 11.14
C PHE A 220 -19.58 4.52 10.20
N LYS A 221 -20.57 3.81 10.74
CA LYS A 221 -21.44 2.92 9.97
C LYS A 221 -22.16 3.60 8.79
N PRO A 222 -22.76 4.80 8.92
CA PRO A 222 -23.44 5.47 7.81
C PRO A 222 -22.52 5.74 6.61
N PHE A 223 -21.24 6.06 6.89
CA PHE A 223 -20.24 6.25 5.85
C PHE A 223 -19.95 4.94 5.11
N LEU A 224 -19.75 3.83 5.84
CA LEU A 224 -19.50 2.51 5.24
C LEU A 224 -20.65 2.08 4.33
N ASP A 225 -21.89 2.26 4.80
CA ASP A 225 -23.09 1.93 4.03
C ASP A 225 -23.16 2.78 2.74
N SER A 226 -22.82 4.06 2.81
CA SER A 226 -22.74 4.94 1.63
C SER A 226 -21.65 4.51 0.62
N ILE A 227 -20.46 4.17 1.11
CA ILE A 227 -19.36 3.68 0.26
C ILE A 227 -19.74 2.37 -0.43
N GLN A 228 -20.40 1.46 0.27
CA GLN A 228 -20.85 0.20 -0.32
C GLN A 228 -21.77 0.43 -1.52
N ILE A 229 -22.72 1.36 -1.42
CA ILE A 229 -23.62 1.72 -2.53
C ILE A 229 -22.80 2.26 -3.72
N LYS A 230 -21.86 3.18 -3.47
CA LYS A 230 -21.01 3.77 -4.53
C LYS A 230 -20.15 2.72 -5.23
N VAL A 231 -19.56 1.79 -4.48
CA VAL A 231 -18.77 0.68 -5.04
C VAL A 231 -19.63 -0.22 -5.92
N GLN A 232 -20.87 -0.52 -5.53
CA GLN A 232 -21.76 -1.34 -6.38
C GLN A 232 -22.12 -0.62 -7.68
N LYS A 233 -22.40 0.68 -7.62
CA LYS A 233 -22.63 1.51 -8.82
C LYS A 233 -21.41 1.52 -9.74
N ALA A 234 -20.21 1.66 -9.19
CA ALA A 234 -18.97 1.62 -9.97
C ALA A 234 -18.75 0.26 -10.66
N LYS A 235 -19.07 -0.86 -9.99
CA LYS A 235 -19.01 -2.21 -10.57
C LYS A 235 -20.00 -2.39 -11.72
N GLU A 236 -21.22 -1.89 -11.58
CA GLU A 236 -22.24 -1.99 -12.63
C GLU A 236 -21.87 -1.15 -13.85
N ASN A 237 -21.41 0.09 -13.64
CA ASN A 237 -20.90 0.94 -14.71
C ASN A 237 -19.76 0.25 -15.47
N PHE A 238 -18.80 -0.37 -14.77
CA PHE A 238 -17.72 -1.11 -15.40
C PHE A 238 -18.23 -2.27 -16.28
N ARG A 239 -19.23 -3.03 -15.80
CA ARG A 239 -19.81 -4.14 -16.56
C ARG A 239 -20.42 -3.65 -17.87
N GLN A 240 -21.21 -2.58 -17.80
CA GLN A 240 -21.82 -1.96 -18.98
C GLN A 240 -20.76 -1.44 -19.97
N THR A 241 -19.81 -0.64 -19.49
CA THR A 241 -18.76 -0.05 -20.36
C THR A 241 -17.87 -1.13 -20.98
N LYS A 242 -17.62 -2.24 -20.29
CA LYS A 242 -16.85 -3.36 -20.84
C LYS A 242 -17.56 -3.98 -22.05
N GLU A 243 -18.85 -4.24 -21.94
CA GLU A 243 -19.64 -4.82 -23.04
C GLU A 243 -19.67 -3.89 -24.25
N GLU A 244 -19.94 -2.60 -24.03
CA GLU A 244 -19.93 -1.56 -25.08
C GLU A 244 -18.55 -1.44 -25.75
N THR A 245 -17.47 -1.48 -24.96
CA THR A 245 -16.09 -1.40 -25.47
C THR A 245 -15.74 -2.62 -26.31
N GLU A 246 -16.13 -3.83 -25.90
CA GLU A 246 -15.91 -5.04 -26.68
C GLU A 246 -16.67 -5.02 -28.01
N GLU A 247 -17.91 -4.51 -28.02
CA GLU A 247 -18.70 -4.38 -29.24
C GLU A 247 -18.08 -3.34 -30.19
N LEU A 248 -17.70 -2.16 -29.66
CA LEU A 248 -17.03 -1.12 -30.44
C LEU A 248 -15.70 -1.62 -31.02
N ARG A 249 -14.91 -2.37 -30.23
CA ARG A 249 -13.66 -2.98 -30.69
C ARG A 249 -13.88 -3.91 -31.90
N LYS A 250 -14.90 -4.78 -31.82
CA LYS A 250 -15.27 -5.68 -32.92
C LYS A 250 -15.74 -4.91 -34.15
N LYS A 251 -16.60 -3.89 -33.98
CA LYS A 251 -17.08 -3.03 -35.08
C LYS A 251 -15.94 -2.28 -35.76
N MET A 252 -15.02 -1.69 -35.00
CA MET A 252 -13.85 -0.98 -35.53
C MET A 252 -12.93 -1.91 -36.32
N LEU A 253 -12.66 -3.13 -35.81
CA LEU A 253 -11.85 -4.12 -36.52
C LEU A 253 -12.50 -4.56 -37.83
N ASN A 254 -13.80 -4.87 -37.81
CA ASN A 254 -14.53 -5.29 -39.00
C ASN A 254 -14.59 -4.18 -40.06
N SER A 255 -14.78 -2.92 -39.64
CA SER A 255 -14.72 -1.75 -40.51
C SER A 255 -13.33 -1.59 -41.14
N PHE A 256 -12.28 -1.73 -40.33
CA PHE A 256 -10.91 -1.64 -40.81
C PHE A 256 -10.59 -2.73 -41.86
N ILE A 257 -10.96 -3.99 -41.60
CA ILE A 257 -10.73 -5.10 -42.54
C ILE A 257 -11.50 -4.89 -43.85
N ARG A 258 -12.76 -4.42 -43.78
CA ARG A 258 -13.57 -4.13 -44.98
C ARG A 258 -12.92 -3.06 -45.87
N ASN A 259 -12.27 -2.08 -45.27
CA ASN A 259 -11.64 -0.95 -45.96
C ASN A 259 -10.13 -1.18 -46.22
N ALA A 260 -9.60 -2.38 -45.93
CA ALA A 260 -8.19 -2.68 -46.11
C ALA A 260 -7.83 -2.83 -47.60
N VAL A 261 -6.64 -2.34 -47.96
CA VAL A 261 -6.07 -2.29 -49.33
C VAL A 261 -6.04 -3.66 -50.04
N PHE A 262 -5.99 -4.75 -49.27
CA PHE A 262 -6.13 -6.11 -49.77
C PHE A 262 -7.39 -6.70 -49.12
N PRO A 263 -8.54 -6.73 -49.81
CA PRO A 263 -9.70 -7.42 -49.27
C PRO A 263 -9.33 -8.90 -49.15
N SER A 264 -9.20 -9.38 -47.91
CA SER A 264 -9.09 -10.82 -47.67
C SER A 264 -10.37 -11.46 -48.22
N SER A 265 -10.23 -12.34 -49.21
CA SER A 265 -11.29 -13.27 -49.62
C SER A 265 -11.56 -14.25 -48.46
N SER A 266 -12.21 -13.79 -47.39
CA SER A 266 -12.74 -14.67 -46.36
C SER A 266 -14.14 -15.07 -46.79
N ASN A 267 -14.28 -16.33 -47.21
CA ASN A 267 -15.54 -17.02 -47.46
C ASN A 267 -16.60 -16.65 -46.43
N SER A 268 -17.62 -15.92 -46.87
CA SER A 268 -18.87 -15.75 -46.14
C SER A 268 -19.70 -17.02 -46.29
N SER A 269 -19.59 -17.97 -45.36
CA SER A 269 -20.71 -18.85 -45.06
C SER A 269 -21.63 -18.10 -44.09
N GLY A 270 -22.87 -17.94 -44.53
CA GLY A 270 -23.80 -16.93 -44.04
C GLY A 270 -24.26 -17.10 -42.60
N ASN A 271 -24.83 -16.00 -42.09
CA ASN A 271 -26.13 -16.09 -41.45
C ASN A 271 -26.85 -14.75 -41.59
N ASN A 272 -27.93 -14.76 -42.37
CA ASN A 272 -28.90 -13.68 -42.40
C ASN A 272 -29.61 -13.65 -41.06
N ASN A 273 -29.56 -12.52 -40.36
CA ASN A 273 -30.67 -12.11 -39.51
C ASN A 273 -30.80 -10.59 -39.56
N ASN A 274 -32.03 -10.19 -39.92
CA ASN A 274 -32.48 -8.82 -40.10
C ASN A 274 -32.19 -7.95 -38.88
N SER A 275 -31.55 -6.80 -39.12
CA SER A 275 -31.85 -5.58 -38.36
C SER A 275 -31.84 -4.40 -39.33
N SER A 276 -33.04 -3.94 -39.60
CA SER A 276 -33.42 -2.88 -40.54
C SER A 276 -33.01 -1.50 -40.01
N ASN A 277 -31.73 -1.30 -39.68
CA ASN A 277 -31.17 0.00 -39.31
C ASN A 277 -29.84 0.34 -40.00
N GLY A 278 -29.41 -0.47 -40.98
CA GLY A 278 -28.20 -0.26 -41.77
C GLY A 278 -28.26 0.88 -42.80
N GLY A 279 -29.44 1.52 -42.98
CA GLY A 279 -29.63 2.59 -43.98
C GLY A 279 -28.92 3.91 -43.64
N PHE A 280 -28.75 4.22 -42.35
CA PHE A 280 -28.15 5.51 -41.94
C PHE A 280 -26.61 5.52 -41.96
N ILE A 281 -25.95 4.36 -41.88
CA ILE A 281 -24.47 4.30 -41.76
C ILE A 281 -23.80 4.22 -43.14
N ASN A 282 -24.46 3.64 -44.14
CA ASN A 282 -23.93 3.60 -45.52
C ASN A 282 -23.87 5.00 -46.17
N ASP A 283 -24.71 5.95 -45.74
CA ASP A 283 -24.73 7.32 -46.26
C ASP A 283 -23.63 8.21 -45.63
N LEU A 284 -23.10 7.83 -44.46
CA LEU A 284 -22.02 8.59 -43.79
C LEU A 284 -20.61 8.23 -44.30
N MET A 285 -20.44 7.08 -44.96
CA MET A 285 -19.13 6.59 -45.41
C MET A 285 -18.96 6.48 -46.94
N SER A 286 -19.96 6.88 -47.73
CA SER A 286 -19.88 6.89 -49.21
C SER A 286 -19.69 8.29 -49.81
N LYS A 287 -19.75 9.36 -49.01
CA LYS A 287 -19.32 10.68 -49.45
C LYS A 287 -17.78 10.74 -49.36
N PRO A 288 -17.06 11.07 -50.45
CA PRO A 288 -15.69 11.54 -50.30
C PRO A 288 -15.80 12.77 -49.41
N THR A 289 -15.28 12.67 -48.18
CA THR A 289 -15.09 13.86 -47.39
C THR A 289 -14.14 14.72 -48.20
N ASN A 290 -14.62 15.83 -48.75
CA ASN A 290 -13.78 16.96 -49.13
C ASN A 290 -13.15 17.50 -47.83
N SER A 291 -12.33 16.67 -47.19
CA SER A 291 -11.54 17.05 -46.05
C SER A 291 -10.48 17.97 -46.61
N ASN A 292 -10.43 19.21 -46.11
CA ASN A 292 -9.37 20.16 -46.43
C ASN A 292 -8.00 19.68 -45.93
N ILE A 293 -7.91 18.51 -45.26
CA ILE A 293 -6.70 17.93 -44.72
C ILE A 293 -6.53 16.47 -45.19
N LYS A 294 -5.39 16.15 -45.80
CA LYS A 294 -4.93 14.77 -46.03
C LYS A 294 -3.78 14.46 -45.08
N GLN A 295 -3.86 13.34 -44.39
CA GLN A 295 -2.80 12.88 -43.48
C GLN A 295 -2.52 11.39 -43.66
N GLY A 296 -1.33 10.96 -43.27
CA GLY A 296 -0.92 9.56 -43.35
C GLY A 296 0.59 9.38 -43.32
N TYR A 297 1.03 8.12 -43.26
CA TYR A 297 2.45 7.79 -43.31
C TYR A 297 2.93 7.72 -44.76
N VAL A 298 4.06 8.35 -45.04
CA VAL A 298 4.78 8.24 -46.32
C VAL A 298 6.28 8.12 -46.06
N TYR A 299 7.01 7.58 -47.03
CA TYR A 299 8.47 7.49 -46.95
C TYR A 299 9.10 8.55 -47.84
N LEU A 300 9.98 9.38 -47.29
CA LEU A 300 10.78 10.35 -48.04
C LEU A 300 12.11 9.71 -48.44
N GLN A 301 12.49 9.88 -49.71
CA GLN A 301 13.81 9.49 -50.20
C GLN A 301 14.87 10.48 -49.70
N GLU A 302 15.88 9.99 -49.00
CA GLU A 302 16.99 10.82 -48.52
C GLU A 302 17.88 11.26 -49.68
N LYS A 303 18.35 12.51 -49.64
CA LYS A 303 19.35 13.01 -50.58
C LYS A 303 20.70 12.34 -50.29
N SER A 304 21.32 11.76 -51.32
CA SER A 304 22.69 11.24 -51.21
C SER A 304 23.66 12.38 -50.91
N LYS A 305 24.52 12.19 -49.89
CA LYS A 305 25.55 13.16 -49.47
C LYS A 305 26.80 13.14 -50.36
N ILE A 306 26.80 12.40 -51.47
CA ILE A 306 27.98 12.22 -52.33
C ILE A 306 28.02 13.31 -53.43
N PRO A 307 29.18 13.96 -53.67
CA PRO A 307 29.36 14.93 -54.75
C PRO A 307 29.01 14.36 -56.14
N LYS A 308 28.53 15.21 -57.05
CA LYS A 308 27.94 14.86 -58.37
C LYS A 308 28.89 14.13 -59.37
N GLY A 309 30.08 13.69 -58.97
CA GLY A 309 31.13 13.15 -59.86
C GLY A 309 31.37 11.64 -59.81
N ILE A 310 30.65 10.86 -58.97
CA ILE A 310 30.83 9.40 -58.86
C ILE A 310 29.52 8.70 -59.25
N GLY A 311 29.62 7.65 -60.07
CA GLY A 311 28.50 6.90 -60.67
C GLY A 311 27.34 6.66 -59.69
N ARG A 312 26.16 7.15 -60.05
CA ARG A 312 24.96 7.24 -59.20
C ARG A 312 24.26 5.89 -58.94
N ASP A 313 24.73 4.81 -59.55
CA ASP A 313 23.84 3.71 -59.94
C ASP A 313 23.95 2.45 -59.08
N VAL A 314 24.75 2.45 -58.00
CA VAL A 314 25.03 1.22 -57.23
C VAL A 314 24.78 1.32 -55.71
N LEU A 315 24.38 2.48 -55.17
CA LEU A 315 24.09 2.60 -53.72
C LEU A 315 22.60 2.79 -53.42
N PRO A 316 22.02 1.98 -52.51
CA PRO A 316 20.62 2.09 -52.14
C PRO A 316 20.36 3.46 -51.48
N ARG A 317 19.41 4.22 -52.03
CA ARG A 317 18.92 5.45 -51.41
C ARG A 317 18.09 5.07 -50.18
N ASN A 318 18.42 5.64 -49.03
CA ASN A 318 17.67 5.44 -47.81
C ASN A 318 16.28 6.10 -47.90
N TRP A 319 15.30 5.48 -47.26
CA TRP A 319 13.92 5.95 -47.20
C TRP A 319 13.52 6.09 -45.74
N THR A 320 13.10 7.29 -45.37
CA THR A 320 12.80 7.62 -43.98
C THR A 320 11.30 7.86 -43.83
N LYS A 321 10.70 7.25 -42.79
CA LYS A 321 9.26 7.27 -42.57
C LYS A 321 8.85 8.57 -41.87
N TYR A 322 7.85 9.23 -42.42
CA TYR A 322 7.24 10.44 -41.85
C TYR A 322 5.74 10.25 -41.70
N TYR A 323 5.16 10.84 -40.66
CA TYR A 323 3.73 11.13 -40.62
C TYR A 323 3.53 12.52 -41.23
N CYS A 324 2.81 12.60 -42.34
CA CYS A 324 2.63 13.83 -43.09
C CYS A 324 1.20 14.33 -42.98
N VAL A 325 1.04 15.65 -42.96
CA VAL A 325 -0.24 16.35 -42.94
C VAL A 325 -0.19 17.45 -43.99
N TYR A 326 -1.12 17.42 -44.94
CA TYR A 326 -1.30 18.43 -45.97
C TYR A 326 -2.62 19.16 -45.78
N GLN A 327 -2.59 20.49 -45.79
CA GLN A 327 -3.78 21.34 -45.71
C GLN A 327 -4.02 22.04 -47.06
N LYS A 328 -5.15 21.72 -47.70
CA LYS A 328 -5.49 22.15 -49.08
C LYS A 328 -5.66 23.66 -49.23
N GLU A 329 -6.29 24.31 -48.25
CA GLU A 329 -6.54 25.77 -48.26
C GLU A 329 -5.25 26.59 -48.24
N THR A 330 -4.32 26.23 -47.36
CA THR A 330 -3.05 26.95 -47.18
C THR A 330 -1.93 26.42 -48.08
N ARG A 331 -2.13 25.23 -48.67
CA ARG A 331 -1.12 24.42 -49.38
C ARG A 331 0.11 24.10 -48.53
N ILE A 332 -0.03 24.07 -47.21
CA ILE A 332 1.07 23.73 -46.31
C ILE A 332 1.17 22.20 -46.18
N PHE A 333 2.37 21.68 -46.40
CA PHE A 333 2.71 20.28 -46.18
C PHE A 333 3.66 20.18 -44.99
N THR A 334 3.25 19.46 -43.94
CA THR A 334 4.00 19.27 -42.70
C THR A 334 4.42 17.82 -42.57
N MET A 335 5.69 17.60 -42.22
CA MET A 335 6.31 16.29 -42.06
C MET A 335 6.78 16.12 -40.62
N ILE A 336 6.31 15.07 -39.96
CA ILE A 336 6.71 14.73 -38.60
C ILE A 336 7.55 13.44 -38.65
N PRO A 337 8.84 13.47 -38.25
CA PRO A 337 9.70 12.29 -38.30
C PRO A 337 9.20 11.21 -37.35
N VAL A 338 9.18 9.96 -37.80
CA VAL A 338 8.82 8.81 -36.97
C VAL A 338 10.10 8.16 -36.46
N ASN A 339 10.60 8.62 -35.31
CA ASN A 339 11.77 8.02 -34.65
C ASN A 339 11.38 6.65 -34.08
N SER A 340 11.96 5.56 -34.59
CA SER A 340 11.59 4.19 -34.21
C SER A 340 12.03 3.79 -32.80
N THR A 341 12.86 4.59 -32.13
CA THR A 341 13.57 4.22 -30.89
C THR A 341 13.32 5.14 -29.69
N VAL A 342 12.60 6.25 -29.86
CA VAL A 342 12.32 7.18 -28.74
C VAL A 342 10.81 7.31 -28.60
N LYS A 343 10.28 7.09 -27.40
CA LYS A 343 8.97 7.59 -27.00
C LYS A 343 9.06 9.12 -26.95
N THR A 344 9.13 9.76 -28.11
CA THR A 344 9.12 11.22 -28.19
C THR A 344 7.75 11.67 -27.68
N ASP A 345 7.74 12.52 -26.67
CA ASP A 345 6.53 13.24 -26.31
C ASP A 345 6.06 14.05 -27.54
N MET A 346 4.77 14.34 -27.62
CA MET A 346 4.20 15.02 -28.79
C MET A 346 4.87 16.39 -29.02
N LYS A 347 5.38 17.01 -27.96
CA LYS A 347 6.12 18.27 -28.00
C LYS A 347 7.44 18.15 -28.75
N GLY A 348 8.30 17.18 -28.42
CA GLY A 348 9.56 16.96 -29.12
C GLY A 348 9.36 16.51 -30.57
N ALA A 349 8.30 15.76 -30.86
CA ALA A 349 7.96 15.38 -32.24
C ALA A 349 7.56 16.58 -33.10
N LEU A 350 6.80 17.54 -32.55
CA LEU A 350 6.42 18.77 -33.26
C LEU A 350 7.62 19.72 -33.48
N GLU A 351 8.54 19.82 -32.53
CA GLU A 351 9.76 20.64 -32.67
C GLU A 351 10.66 20.18 -33.84
N GLN A 352 10.65 18.89 -34.14
CA GLN A 352 11.41 18.31 -35.27
C GLN A 352 10.61 18.29 -36.58
N SER A 353 9.38 18.81 -36.58
CA SER A 353 8.55 18.81 -37.78
C SER A 353 9.05 19.81 -38.81
N VAL A 354 8.91 19.44 -40.08
CA VAL A 354 9.29 20.28 -41.22
C VAL A 354 8.06 20.63 -42.02
N SER A 355 7.75 21.92 -42.11
CA SER A 355 6.63 22.45 -42.90
C SER A 355 7.14 23.27 -44.09
N PHE A 356 6.46 23.15 -45.23
CA PHE A 356 6.73 23.97 -46.41
C PHE A 356 5.47 24.19 -47.23
N LYS A 357 5.46 25.26 -48.03
CA LYS A 357 4.37 25.52 -48.99
C LYS A 357 4.58 24.67 -50.24
N LEU A 358 3.55 23.92 -50.61
CA LEU A 358 3.53 23.06 -51.79
C LEU A 358 3.23 23.89 -53.04
N LYS A 359 4.10 23.77 -54.04
CA LYS A 359 3.94 24.37 -55.36
C LYS A 359 3.20 23.44 -56.32
N SER A 360 3.66 22.20 -56.41
CA SER A 360 3.05 21.18 -57.27
C SER A 360 3.38 19.77 -56.78
N CYS A 361 2.44 18.85 -57.01
CA CYS A 361 2.61 17.42 -56.82
C CYS A 361 2.59 16.73 -58.18
N ILE A 362 3.53 15.84 -58.44
CA ILE A 362 3.62 15.12 -59.72
C ILE A 362 3.81 13.63 -59.44
N ARG A 363 3.02 12.79 -60.09
CA ARG A 363 3.21 11.35 -60.02
C ARG A 363 4.52 10.98 -60.70
N ARG A 364 5.35 10.17 -60.04
CA ARG A 364 6.62 9.74 -60.64
C ARG A 364 6.37 8.62 -61.66
N ALA A 365 7.08 8.68 -62.78
CA ALA A 365 6.99 7.67 -63.83
C ALA A 365 7.65 6.36 -63.38
N SER A 366 7.01 5.21 -63.65
CA SER A 366 7.42 3.92 -63.09
C SER A 366 8.80 3.44 -63.59
N ASP A 367 9.20 3.89 -64.76
CA ASP A 367 10.51 3.67 -65.38
C ASP A 367 11.61 4.57 -64.80
N SER A 368 11.26 5.67 -64.14
CA SER A 368 12.21 6.62 -63.56
C SER A 368 12.71 6.25 -62.16
N ILE A 369 12.11 5.26 -61.50
CA ILE A 369 12.49 4.83 -60.15
C ILE A 369 12.09 3.37 -59.88
N ASP A 370 13.01 2.58 -59.33
CA ASP A 370 12.74 1.20 -58.89
C ASP A 370 12.04 1.14 -57.52
N LYS A 371 10.89 1.81 -57.41
CA LYS A 371 9.99 1.79 -56.24
C LYS A 371 8.54 1.99 -56.67
N ARG A 372 7.61 1.31 -55.99
CA ARG A 372 6.17 1.44 -56.22
C ARG A 372 5.60 2.68 -55.52
N PHE A 373 4.52 3.21 -56.07
CA PHE A 373 3.68 4.25 -55.47
C PHE A 373 4.36 5.59 -55.19
N CYS A 374 5.34 5.96 -56.02
CA CYS A 374 6.13 7.17 -55.83
C CYS A 374 5.49 8.42 -56.47
N PHE A 375 5.67 9.56 -55.81
CA PHE A 375 5.29 10.89 -56.28
C PHE A 375 6.30 11.93 -55.81
N ASP A 376 6.34 13.07 -56.49
CA ASP A 376 7.26 14.17 -56.23
C ASP A 376 6.51 15.40 -55.74
N LEU A 377 7.02 16.00 -54.67
CA LEU A 377 6.57 17.29 -54.19
C LEU A 377 7.62 18.35 -54.52
N ILE A 378 7.15 19.44 -55.12
CA ILE A 378 7.95 20.62 -55.41
C ILE A 378 7.49 21.72 -54.48
N SER A 379 8.44 22.35 -53.79
CA SER A 379 8.23 23.52 -52.95
C SER A 379 8.91 24.73 -53.57
N ASP A 380 8.49 25.94 -53.20
CA ASP A 380 9.16 27.17 -53.65
C ASP A 380 10.56 27.34 -53.03
N GLU A 381 10.80 26.75 -51.86
CA GLU A 381 12.04 26.93 -51.08
C GLU A 381 12.99 25.72 -51.11
N ARG A 382 12.54 24.57 -51.64
CA ARG A 382 13.29 23.30 -51.59
C ARG A 382 13.31 22.61 -52.95
N ASP A 383 14.42 21.91 -53.24
CA ASP A 383 14.46 21.00 -54.39
C ASP A 383 13.36 19.94 -54.32
N THR A 384 13.02 19.37 -55.47
CA THR A 384 12.09 18.25 -55.61
C THR A 384 12.37 17.14 -54.61
N MET A 385 11.35 16.79 -53.82
CA MET A 385 11.38 15.73 -52.83
C MET A 385 10.54 14.56 -53.30
N THR A 386 11.09 13.35 -53.23
CA THR A 386 10.41 12.14 -53.69
C THR A 386 9.87 11.35 -52.51
N PHE A 387 8.57 11.07 -52.57
CA PHE A 387 7.83 10.34 -51.57
C PHE A 387 7.32 9.02 -52.12
N GLN A 388 7.18 8.04 -51.23
CA GLN A 388 6.55 6.76 -51.49
C GLN A 388 5.33 6.59 -50.56
N ALA A 389 4.16 6.39 -51.17
CA ALA A 389 2.93 6.05 -50.46
C ALA A 389 2.88 4.56 -50.09
N LEU A 390 1.95 4.19 -49.21
CA LEU A 390 1.82 2.80 -48.72
C LEU A 390 1.13 1.87 -49.72
N SER A 391 0.30 2.42 -50.61
CA SER A 391 -0.44 1.69 -51.62
C SER A 391 -0.74 2.57 -52.83
N GLU A 392 -1.22 1.96 -53.90
CA GLU A 392 -1.69 2.67 -55.10
C GLU A 392 -2.83 3.64 -54.77
N GLU A 393 -3.77 3.18 -53.94
CA GLU A 393 -4.91 3.98 -53.49
C GLU A 393 -4.48 5.15 -52.58
N ASP A 394 -3.55 4.93 -51.64
CA ASP A 394 -3.00 6.01 -50.81
C ASP A 394 -2.26 7.05 -51.66
N ARG A 395 -1.48 6.61 -52.67
CA ARG A 395 -0.86 7.54 -53.63
C ARG A 395 -1.90 8.35 -54.40
N ARG A 396 -2.96 7.71 -54.88
CA ARG A 396 -4.06 8.37 -55.60
C ARG A 396 -4.71 9.44 -54.73
N GLN A 397 -4.97 9.14 -53.46
CA GLN A 397 -5.52 10.09 -52.50
C GLN A 397 -4.56 11.25 -52.20
N TRP A 398 -3.25 11.00 -52.11
CA TRP A 398 -2.25 12.06 -51.97
C TRP A 398 -2.21 12.98 -53.21
N LEU A 399 -2.23 12.41 -54.41
CA LEU A 399 -2.28 13.18 -55.66
C LEU A 399 -3.56 14.01 -55.73
N ASP A 400 -4.72 13.41 -55.47
CA ASP A 400 -6.03 14.10 -55.50
C ASP A 400 -6.10 15.26 -54.49
N ALA A 401 -5.64 15.03 -53.26
CA ALA A 401 -5.60 16.08 -52.23
C ALA A 401 -4.72 17.27 -52.64
N MET A 402 -3.61 17.01 -53.34
CA MET A 402 -2.60 18.00 -53.72
C MET A 402 -2.74 18.52 -55.17
N ASP A 403 -3.87 18.26 -55.83
CA ASP A 403 -4.15 18.59 -57.23
C ASP A 403 -3.01 18.13 -58.18
N GLY A 404 -2.54 16.89 -57.94
CA GLY A 404 -1.36 16.30 -58.56
C GLY A 404 -1.52 16.00 -60.05
N ARG A 405 -0.41 16.01 -60.78
CA ARG A 405 -0.39 15.79 -62.25
C ARG A 405 0.29 14.48 -62.62
N GLU A 406 -0.13 13.92 -63.75
CA GLU A 406 0.55 12.80 -64.41
C GLU A 406 1.90 13.26 -65.02
N PRO A 407 2.93 12.38 -65.08
CA PRO A 407 4.19 12.71 -65.72
C PRO A 407 3.99 12.86 -67.24
N VAL A 408 4.69 13.81 -67.85
CA VAL A 408 4.68 14.00 -69.30
C VAL A 408 5.61 12.99 -69.94
N TYR A 409 5.06 12.02 -70.67
CA TYR A 409 5.84 11.07 -71.45
C TYR A 409 6.24 11.69 -72.79
N SER A 410 7.54 11.78 -73.06
CA SER A 410 8.03 12.15 -74.39
C SER A 410 7.81 10.97 -75.34
N PRO A 411 7.20 11.16 -76.53
CA PRO A 411 7.03 10.06 -77.47
C PRO A 411 8.40 9.65 -78.02
N GLY A 412 8.91 8.49 -77.61
CA GLY A 412 10.18 7.97 -78.15
C GLY A 412 10.95 6.98 -77.29
N THR A 413 10.64 6.81 -76.00
CA THR A 413 11.33 5.85 -75.12
C THR A 413 10.34 5.07 -74.29
N GLY A 414 9.59 4.16 -74.94
CA GLY A 414 8.87 3.09 -74.25
C GLY A 414 9.74 1.83 -74.22
N PRO A 415 9.60 0.96 -73.21
CA PRO A 415 10.25 -0.35 -73.24
C PRO A 415 9.59 -1.19 -74.34
N HIS A 416 10.41 -1.72 -75.25
CA HIS A 416 10.00 -2.81 -76.14
C HIS A 416 9.65 -4.03 -75.28
N ASN A 417 8.37 -4.33 -75.15
CA ASN A 417 7.89 -5.69 -75.00
C ASN A 417 6.50 -5.80 -75.63
N GLN A 418 6.50 -6.08 -76.93
CA GLN A 418 5.38 -6.76 -77.58
C GLN A 418 5.40 -8.20 -77.10
N GLY A 419 4.43 -8.54 -76.26
CA GLY A 419 4.09 -9.91 -75.89
C GLY A 419 2.59 -9.98 -75.75
N ALA A 420 1.94 -10.36 -76.84
CA ALA A 420 0.52 -10.63 -76.91
C ALA A 420 0.07 -11.55 -75.77
N PHE A 421 -1.05 -11.25 -75.14
CA PHE A 421 -1.98 -12.30 -74.73
C PHE A 421 -3.40 -11.81 -74.97
N GLU A 422 -3.97 -12.42 -76.01
CA GLU A 422 -5.35 -12.33 -76.43
C GLU A 422 -6.31 -12.70 -75.31
N SER A 423 -7.50 -12.14 -75.46
CA SER A 423 -8.78 -12.62 -74.97
C SER A 423 -8.88 -14.13 -74.68
N MET A 424 -9.38 -14.48 -73.50
CA MET A 424 -10.52 -15.41 -73.39
C MET A 424 -11.32 -15.13 -72.13
N PHE A 425 -12.52 -14.58 -72.34
CA PHE A 425 -13.71 -15.01 -71.63
C PHE A 425 -13.86 -16.53 -71.82
N TYR A 426 -14.14 -17.29 -70.76
CA TYR A 426 -15.13 -18.37 -70.74
C TYR A 426 -15.29 -18.92 -69.31
N PHE A 427 -16.57 -18.96 -68.88
CA PHE A 427 -17.22 -19.60 -67.72
C PHE A 427 -16.74 -19.34 -66.29
#